data_AF-A0A970M1V1-F1
#
_entry.id   AF-A0A970M1V1-F1
#
_cell.length_a   1.000
_cell.length_b   1.000
_cell.length_c   1.000
_cell.angle_alpha   90.00
_cell.angle_beta   90.00
_cell.angle_gamma   90.00
#
_symmetry.space_group_name_H-M   'P 1'
#
loop_
_entity.id
_entity.type
_entity.pdbx_description
1 polymer ?
#
loop_
_entity_poly.entity_id
_entity_poly.type
_entity_poly.pdbx_seq_one_letter_code
_entity_poly.pdbx_strand_id
1 'polypeptide(L)'
;MLIRPGMAIQISMVLDSGKMVYPRAMIYDINDKKIIFSQTTPALLKSHLGRYVLISSVLTKDGKPQRYGFLARVTEFVKDYEIASEARVMAISADIKSEATEVDLRESYRVKPSSDSGLLLVVDKEEYPIMNISLGGVVFSQPFAGAGNNPKGDLPMILVIDDTPIKLITRVVRVVEKDDYRHVACSFSGEDKELQNRLGKKILDIERQQLSLGRL
;
A
#
# COMPACT_ATOMS: atom_id res chain seq x y z
N MET A 1 23.56 5.05 -3.87
CA MET A 1 22.27 5.07 -3.15
C MET A 1 21.21 4.34 -3.98
N LEU A 2 20.38 3.49 -3.37
CA LEU A 2 19.35 2.68 -4.07
C LEU A 2 18.14 3.52 -4.49
N ILE A 3 17.74 4.46 -3.64
CA ILE A 3 16.66 5.43 -3.90
C ILE A 3 17.27 6.66 -4.60
N ARG A 4 16.61 7.17 -5.65
CA ARG A 4 17.15 8.17 -6.60
C ARG A 4 16.11 9.23 -6.96
N PRO A 5 16.52 10.41 -7.48
CA PRO A 5 15.63 11.40 -8.07
C PRO A 5 14.67 10.80 -9.11
N GLY A 6 13.46 11.36 -9.20
CA GLY A 6 12.38 10.89 -10.08
C GLY A 6 11.58 9.70 -9.56
N MET A 7 11.99 9.07 -8.46
CA MET A 7 11.26 7.94 -7.88
C MET A 7 10.06 8.39 -7.05
N ALA A 8 8.97 7.62 -7.14
CA ALA A 8 7.88 7.71 -6.17
C ALA A 8 8.31 7.12 -4.83
N ILE A 9 8.00 7.83 -3.75
CA ILE A 9 8.28 7.42 -2.38
C ILE A 9 7.02 7.39 -1.52
N GLN A 10 7.08 6.56 -0.49
CA GLN A 10 6.12 6.51 0.58
C GLN A 10 6.81 6.92 1.88
N ILE A 11 6.22 7.88 2.57
CA ILE A 11 6.68 8.41 3.84
C ILE A 11 5.88 7.73 4.93
N SER A 12 6.52 7.06 5.87
CA SER A 12 5.85 6.50 7.05
C SER A 12 6.14 7.38 8.24
N MET A 13 5.09 7.81 8.92
CA MET A 13 5.20 8.65 10.10
C MET A 13 4.09 8.35 11.09
N VAL A 14 4.38 8.57 12.37
CA VAL A 14 3.39 8.47 13.45
C VAL A 14 2.86 9.86 13.74
N LEU A 15 1.54 10.02 13.69
CA LEU A 15 0.84 11.23 14.11
C LEU A 15 0.83 11.35 15.64
N ASP A 16 0.51 12.53 16.15
CA ASP A 16 0.39 12.74 17.62
C ASP A 16 -0.69 11.87 18.26
N SER A 17 -1.66 11.40 17.46
CA SER A 17 -2.67 10.42 17.88
C SER A 17 -2.13 8.99 18.03
N GLY A 18 -0.85 8.74 17.73
CA GLY A 18 -0.27 7.40 17.66
C GLY A 18 -0.58 6.64 16.37
N LYS A 19 -1.45 7.17 15.51
CA LYS A 19 -1.78 6.55 14.21
C LYS A 19 -0.60 6.65 13.24
N MET A 20 -0.21 5.52 12.64
CA MET A 20 0.74 5.53 11.53
C MET A 20 0.03 5.93 10.22
N VAL A 21 0.69 6.79 9.44
CA VAL A 21 0.19 7.23 8.12
C VAL A 21 1.29 7.07 7.08
N TYR A 22 0.85 6.87 5.84
CA TYR A 22 1.75 6.59 4.72
C TYR A 22 1.61 7.53 3.51
N PRO A 23 1.81 8.85 3.66
CA PRO A 23 1.73 9.78 2.54
C PRO A 23 2.68 9.42 1.40
N ARG A 24 2.28 9.77 0.17
CA ARG A 24 3.11 9.56 -1.03
C ARG A 24 3.68 10.87 -1.53
N ALA A 25 4.88 10.82 -2.08
CA ALA A 25 5.56 11.94 -2.73
C ALA A 25 6.46 11.45 -3.87
N MET A 26 7.07 12.39 -4.60
CA MET A 26 8.09 12.12 -5.61
C MET A 26 9.40 12.80 -5.22
N ILE A 27 10.53 12.13 -5.46
CA ILE A 27 11.85 12.69 -5.19
C ILE A 27 12.22 13.65 -6.31
N TYR A 28 12.58 14.88 -5.94
CA TYR A 28 13.15 15.85 -6.87
C TYR A 28 14.66 15.77 -6.91
N ASP A 29 15.31 15.68 -5.74
CA ASP A 29 16.77 15.67 -5.66
C ASP A 29 17.28 14.94 -4.41
N ILE A 30 18.50 14.43 -4.47
CA ILE A 30 19.22 13.80 -3.37
C ILE A 30 20.69 14.20 -3.43
N ASN A 31 21.17 14.87 -2.38
CA ASN A 31 22.56 15.26 -2.20
C ASN A 31 23.08 14.69 -0.88
N ASP A 32 24.15 13.90 -0.89
CA ASP A 32 24.78 13.23 0.26
C ASP A 32 23.87 12.89 1.46
N LYS A 33 23.59 13.86 2.33
CA LYS A 33 22.77 13.70 3.56
C LYS A 33 21.42 14.41 3.52
N LYS A 34 20.94 14.84 2.36
CA LYS A 34 19.72 15.60 2.18
C LYS A 34 18.90 15.03 1.02
N ILE A 35 17.60 14.95 1.21
CA ILE A 35 16.63 14.59 0.19
C ILE A 35 15.62 15.72 0.05
N ILE A 36 15.29 16.05 -1.21
CA ILE A 36 14.25 17.00 -1.58
C ILE A 36 13.16 16.23 -2.32
N PHE A 37 11.92 16.39 -1.86
CA PHE A 37 10.77 15.69 -2.44
C PHE A 37 9.55 16.61 -2.51
N SER A 38 8.59 16.24 -3.36
CA SER A 38 7.34 16.97 -3.51
C SER A 38 6.56 17.07 -2.20
N GLN A 39 5.66 18.04 -2.10
CA GLN A 39 4.59 17.95 -1.10
C GLN A 39 3.90 16.58 -1.19
N THR A 40 3.49 16.03 -0.05
CA THR A 40 2.90 14.70 0.03
C THR A 40 1.40 14.71 -0.19
N THR A 41 0.85 13.53 -0.47
CA THR A 41 -0.60 13.29 -0.44
C THR A 41 -0.92 12.15 0.54
N PRO A 42 -1.64 12.41 1.64
CA PRO A 42 -2.06 13.71 2.18
C PRO A 42 -0.87 14.63 2.54
N ALA A 43 -1.09 15.95 2.59
CA ALA A 43 -0.02 16.94 2.79
C ALA A 43 0.66 16.85 4.16
N LEU A 44 2.00 16.92 4.15
CA LEU A 44 2.79 17.18 5.34
C LEU A 44 2.62 18.65 5.70
N LEU A 45 2.35 18.89 6.98
CA LEU A 45 2.14 20.21 7.54
C LEU A 45 3.42 20.72 8.21
N LYS A 46 3.51 22.03 8.39
CA LYS A 46 4.65 22.65 9.11
C LYS A 46 4.83 22.13 10.54
N SER A 47 3.76 21.64 11.18
CA SER A 47 3.82 20.96 12.49
C SER A 47 4.64 19.67 12.47
N HIS A 48 4.97 19.13 11.29
CA HIS A 48 5.83 17.97 11.12
C HIS A 48 7.31 18.35 10.95
N LEU A 49 7.67 19.64 10.95
CA LEU A 49 9.06 20.07 11.01
C LEU A 49 9.78 19.46 12.21
N GLY A 50 11.00 19.01 12.00
CA GLY A 50 11.83 18.37 13.02
C GLY A 50 11.47 16.92 13.33
N ARG A 51 10.37 16.37 12.78
CA ARG A 51 9.99 14.97 13.01
C ARG A 51 10.82 14.00 12.17
N TYR A 52 11.03 12.81 12.72
CA TYR A 52 11.58 11.69 12.00
C TYR A 52 10.51 11.02 11.16
N VAL A 53 10.88 10.65 9.94
CA VAL A 53 10.05 9.93 8.98
C VAL A 53 10.86 8.83 8.33
N LEU A 54 10.22 7.70 8.01
CA LEU A 54 10.83 6.68 7.17
C LEU A 54 10.44 6.94 5.73
N ILE A 55 11.43 7.24 4.88
CA ILE A 55 11.23 7.40 3.44
C ILE A 55 11.56 6.07 2.77
N SER A 56 10.65 5.55 1.97
CA SER A 56 10.82 4.25 1.30
C SER A 56 10.31 4.25 -0.13
N SER A 57 10.85 3.34 -0.94
CA SER A 57 10.34 3.04 -2.28
C SER A 57 10.40 1.54 -2.55
N VAL A 58 9.55 1.08 -3.47
CA VAL A 58 9.56 -0.31 -3.94
C VAL A 58 10.48 -0.40 -5.15
N LEU A 59 11.46 -1.29 -5.07
CA LEU A 59 12.43 -1.60 -6.10
C LEU A 59 12.24 -3.05 -6.55
N THR A 60 12.45 -3.34 -7.83
CA THR A 60 12.50 -4.73 -8.31
C THR A 60 13.94 -5.22 -8.19
N LYS A 61 14.17 -6.25 -7.37
CA LYS A 61 15.46 -6.93 -7.23
C LYS A 61 15.24 -8.42 -7.44
N ASP A 62 16.05 -9.06 -8.29
CA ASP A 62 15.92 -10.48 -8.64
C ASP A 62 14.50 -10.87 -9.08
N GLY A 63 13.84 -9.98 -9.83
CA GLY A 63 12.46 -10.15 -10.30
C GLY A 63 11.38 -10.04 -9.21
N LYS A 64 11.75 -9.79 -7.95
CA LYS A 64 10.82 -9.63 -6.83
C LYS A 64 10.74 -8.17 -6.38
N PRO A 65 9.53 -7.64 -6.12
CA PRO A 65 9.38 -6.31 -5.56
C PRO A 65 9.79 -6.32 -4.09
N GLN A 66 10.85 -5.61 -3.77
CA GLN A 66 11.37 -5.40 -2.42
C GLN A 66 11.30 -3.93 -2.07
N ARG A 67 11.01 -3.61 -0.81
CA ARG A 67 10.94 -2.23 -0.36
C ARG A 67 12.22 -1.87 0.38
N TYR A 68 12.82 -0.76 -0.02
CA TYR A 68 13.97 -0.18 0.65
C TYR A 68 13.61 1.19 1.21
N GLY A 69 14.22 1.56 2.34
CA GLY A 69 13.98 2.85 2.96
C GLY A 69 15.09 3.26 3.92
N PHE A 70 15.05 4.53 4.31
CA PHE A 70 15.97 5.12 5.29
C PHE A 70 15.23 6.11 6.17
N LEU A 71 15.76 6.31 7.37
CA LEU A 71 15.27 7.30 8.31
C LEU A 71 15.73 8.69 7.88
N ALA A 72 14.82 9.65 7.88
CA ALA A 72 15.11 11.05 7.60
C ALA A 72 14.41 11.98 8.61
N ARG A 73 14.93 13.20 8.78
CA ARG A 73 14.30 14.23 9.62
C ARG A 73 13.83 15.38 8.75
N VAL A 74 12.55 15.72 8.80
CA VAL A 74 12.00 16.85 8.03
C VAL A 74 12.60 18.14 8.55
N THR A 75 13.25 18.92 7.68
CA THR A 75 13.98 20.14 8.05
C THR A 75 13.36 21.40 7.50
N GLU A 76 12.72 21.35 6.33
CA GLU A 76 12.25 22.57 5.66
C GLU A 76 11.08 22.34 4.70
N PHE A 77 10.25 23.37 4.52
CA PHE A 77 9.27 23.49 3.44
C PHE A 77 9.70 24.62 2.51
N VAL A 78 10.17 24.27 1.31
CA VAL A 78 10.68 25.18 0.29
C VAL A 78 9.54 25.54 -0.65
N LYS A 79 9.21 26.84 -0.81
CA LYS A 79 8.05 27.26 -1.62
C LYS A 79 8.32 27.27 -3.13
N ASP A 80 9.52 27.67 -3.53
CA ASP A 80 9.89 27.95 -4.90
C ASP A 80 11.10 27.10 -5.32
N TYR A 81 11.05 25.80 -5.03
CA TYR A 81 12.12 24.88 -5.41
C TYR A 81 12.10 24.69 -6.92
N GLU A 82 13.23 24.96 -7.58
CA GLU A 82 13.39 24.77 -9.01
C GLU A 82 13.70 23.30 -9.30
N ILE A 83 12.83 22.64 -10.05
CA ILE A 83 13.03 21.26 -10.50
C ILE A 83 13.68 21.24 -11.88
N ALA A 84 14.15 20.07 -12.33
CA ALA A 84 14.84 19.90 -13.61
C ALA A 84 14.07 20.38 -14.85
N SER A 85 12.74 20.55 -14.76
CA SER A 85 11.92 21.14 -15.83
C SER A 85 11.81 22.67 -15.74
N GLU A 86 12.66 23.33 -14.95
CA GLU A 86 12.68 24.77 -14.66
C GLU A 86 11.40 25.32 -13.98
N ALA A 87 10.47 24.43 -13.63
CA ALA A 87 9.28 24.82 -12.88
C ALA A 87 9.62 25.07 -11.41
N ARG A 88 8.94 26.03 -10.79
CA ARG A 88 9.02 26.29 -9.36
C ARG A 88 7.86 25.64 -8.64
N VAL A 89 8.18 24.81 -7.66
CA VAL A 89 7.20 23.99 -6.93
C VAL A 89 7.46 24.01 -5.43
N MET A 90 6.42 23.67 -4.67
CA MET A 90 6.58 23.39 -3.25
C MET A 90 7.34 22.07 -3.06
N ALA A 91 8.43 22.12 -2.32
CA ALA A 91 9.21 20.95 -1.95
C ALA A 91 9.40 20.88 -0.43
N ILE A 92 9.74 19.69 0.03
CA ILE A 92 10.08 19.39 1.41
C ILE A 92 11.51 18.90 1.44
N SER A 93 12.30 19.47 2.33
CA SER A 93 13.66 19.02 2.60
C SER A 93 13.68 18.15 3.85
N ALA A 94 14.42 17.05 3.78
CA ALA A 94 14.73 16.23 4.94
C ALA A 94 16.20 15.81 4.95
N ASP A 95 16.77 15.73 6.14
CA ASP A 95 18.11 15.20 6.34
C ASP A 95 18.06 13.69 6.47
N ILE A 96 18.89 12.97 5.73
CA ILE A 96 19.06 11.52 5.82
C ILE A 96 19.85 11.19 7.09
N LYS A 97 19.34 10.24 7.89
CA LYS A 97 19.87 9.86 9.22
C LYS A 97 20.27 8.39 9.32
N SER A 98 19.95 7.57 8.32
CA SER A 98 20.42 6.18 8.22
C SER A 98 20.77 5.83 6.79
N GLU A 99 21.51 4.73 6.62
CA GLU A 99 21.63 4.09 5.31
C GLU A 99 20.30 3.49 4.86
N ALA A 100 20.18 3.23 3.55
CA ALA A 100 19.01 2.59 2.98
C ALA A 100 19.08 1.08 3.18
N THR A 101 18.10 0.52 3.88
CA THR A 101 17.96 -0.92 4.14
C THR A 101 16.65 -1.45 3.61
N GLU A 102 16.51 -2.76 3.50
CA GLU A 102 15.21 -3.39 3.24
C GLU A 102 14.27 -3.10 4.43
N VAL A 103 13.02 -2.74 4.15
CA VAL A 103 12.02 -2.40 5.17
C VAL A 103 10.66 -2.98 4.79
N ASP A 104 9.98 -3.61 5.74
CA ASP A 104 8.56 -3.95 5.60
C ASP A 104 7.71 -2.87 6.27
N LEU A 105 6.79 -2.29 5.50
CA LEU A 105 5.88 -1.23 5.95
C LEU A 105 4.42 -1.62 5.83
N ARG A 106 4.15 -2.90 5.57
CA ARG A 106 2.79 -3.39 5.56
C ARG A 106 2.37 -3.64 7.01
N GLU A 107 1.32 -2.95 7.44
CA GLU A 107 0.66 -3.19 8.74
C GLU A 107 -0.01 -4.57 8.81
N SER A 108 -0.22 -5.21 7.66
CA SER A 108 -0.86 -6.52 7.59
C SER A 108 -0.19 -7.37 6.53
N TYR A 109 0.17 -8.58 6.94
CA TYR A 109 0.64 -9.63 6.07
C TYR A 109 -0.42 -9.99 5.00
N ARG A 110 0.05 -10.33 3.79
CA ARG A 110 -0.81 -10.70 2.65
C ARG A 110 -0.51 -12.11 2.22
N VAL A 111 -1.54 -12.92 2.09
CA VAL A 111 -1.47 -14.24 1.47
C VAL A 111 -2.08 -14.22 0.08
N LYS A 112 -1.59 -15.11 -0.78
CA LYS A 112 -2.22 -15.42 -2.07
C LYS A 112 -3.02 -16.72 -1.89
N PRO A 113 -4.34 -16.67 -1.67
CA PRO A 113 -5.10 -17.91 -1.48
C PRO A 113 -5.04 -18.80 -2.71
N SER A 114 -4.98 -20.12 -2.50
CA SER A 114 -5.32 -21.11 -3.51
C SER A 114 -6.83 -21.25 -3.64
N SER A 115 -7.31 -21.87 -4.72
CA SER A 115 -8.75 -22.06 -4.97
C SER A 115 -9.46 -22.92 -3.91
N ASP A 116 -8.72 -23.80 -3.23
CA ASP A 116 -9.18 -24.66 -2.14
C ASP A 116 -9.00 -24.03 -0.75
N SER A 117 -8.59 -22.76 -0.68
CA SER A 117 -8.29 -22.10 0.59
C SER A 117 -9.52 -21.84 1.47
N GLY A 118 -10.75 -22.13 1.03
CA GLY A 118 -11.97 -21.81 1.80
C GLY A 118 -12.30 -20.32 1.85
N LEU A 119 -11.68 -19.51 0.97
CA LEU A 119 -12.02 -18.11 0.76
C LEU A 119 -12.75 -17.94 -0.57
N LEU A 120 -13.91 -17.29 -0.53
CA LEU A 120 -14.67 -16.90 -1.71
C LEU A 120 -15.06 -15.43 -1.60
N LEU A 121 -14.88 -14.68 -2.68
CA LEU A 121 -15.29 -13.28 -2.77
C LEU A 121 -16.45 -13.14 -3.73
N VAL A 122 -17.53 -12.50 -3.25
CA VAL A 122 -18.73 -12.21 -4.04
C VAL A 122 -18.92 -10.70 -4.11
N VAL A 123 -19.03 -10.16 -5.32
CA VAL A 123 -19.35 -8.75 -5.60
C VAL A 123 -20.51 -8.74 -6.59
N ASP A 124 -21.55 -7.96 -6.31
CA ASP A 124 -22.75 -7.88 -7.17
C ASP A 124 -23.35 -9.24 -7.58
N LYS A 125 -23.33 -10.21 -6.65
CA LYS A 125 -23.77 -11.61 -6.82
C LYS A 125 -22.93 -12.46 -7.78
N GLU A 126 -21.78 -11.96 -8.20
CA GLU A 126 -20.80 -12.71 -8.99
C GLU A 126 -19.57 -13.05 -8.14
N GLU A 127 -19.00 -14.22 -8.41
CA GLU A 127 -17.80 -14.71 -7.75
C GLU A 127 -16.55 -14.23 -8.47
N TYR A 128 -15.58 -13.72 -7.69
CA TYR A 128 -14.34 -13.20 -8.23
C TYR A 128 -13.11 -13.86 -7.58
N PRO A 129 -12.11 -14.27 -8.37
CA PRO A 129 -10.86 -14.81 -7.84
C PRO A 129 -10.11 -13.79 -6.98
N ILE A 130 -9.70 -14.22 -5.78
CA ILE A 130 -8.86 -13.42 -4.88
C ILE A 130 -7.39 -13.58 -5.29
N MET A 131 -6.75 -12.48 -5.67
CA MET A 131 -5.33 -12.45 -6.04
C MET A 131 -4.40 -12.33 -4.84
N ASN A 132 -4.83 -11.59 -3.81
CA ASN A 132 -4.23 -11.57 -2.48
C ASN A 132 -5.18 -10.93 -1.47
N ILE A 133 -5.03 -11.29 -0.20
CA ILE A 133 -5.83 -10.77 0.89
C ILE A 133 -4.98 -10.54 2.14
N SER A 134 -5.33 -9.52 2.91
CA SER A 134 -4.77 -9.19 4.23
C SER A 134 -5.90 -8.80 5.17
N LEU A 135 -5.59 -8.65 6.46
CA LEU A 135 -6.52 -8.08 7.45
C LEU A 135 -7.05 -6.69 7.07
N GLY A 136 -6.33 -5.92 6.26
CA GLY A 136 -6.72 -4.57 5.85
C GLY A 136 -7.39 -4.45 4.48
N GLY A 137 -7.48 -5.53 3.69
CA GLY A 137 -8.06 -5.44 2.36
C GLY A 137 -7.77 -6.63 1.44
N VAL A 138 -8.36 -6.56 0.25
CA VAL A 138 -8.35 -7.63 -0.76
C VAL A 138 -8.02 -7.07 -2.14
N VAL A 139 -7.34 -7.87 -2.96
CA VAL A 139 -7.20 -7.64 -4.40
C VAL A 139 -7.86 -8.81 -5.10
N PHE A 140 -8.80 -8.53 -6.01
CA PHE A 140 -9.46 -9.54 -6.82
C PHE A 140 -9.34 -9.24 -8.31
N SER A 141 -9.53 -10.26 -9.13
CA SER A 141 -9.54 -10.14 -10.59
C SER A 141 -10.98 -10.10 -11.09
N GLN A 142 -11.29 -9.12 -11.93
CA GLN A 142 -12.59 -8.96 -12.59
C GLN A 142 -12.40 -8.92 -14.11
N PRO A 143 -13.05 -9.78 -14.91
CA PRO A 143 -13.03 -9.70 -16.37
C PRO A 143 -13.70 -8.41 -16.87
N PHE A 144 -13.30 -7.92 -18.05
CA PHE A 144 -14.03 -6.82 -18.69
C PHE A 144 -15.39 -7.25 -19.23
N ALA A 145 -15.51 -8.49 -19.69
CA ALA A 145 -16.76 -9.05 -20.19
C ALA A 145 -17.76 -9.23 -19.04
N GLY A 146 -18.94 -8.62 -19.16
CA GLY A 146 -20.01 -8.69 -18.16
C GLY A 146 -19.90 -7.67 -17.02
N ALA A 147 -18.75 -7.01 -16.85
CA ALA A 147 -18.56 -6.04 -15.78
C ALA A 147 -19.07 -4.65 -16.19
N GLY A 148 -19.89 -4.03 -15.34
CA GLY A 148 -20.29 -2.64 -15.48
C GLY A 148 -19.10 -1.65 -15.39
N ASN A 149 -19.44 -0.36 -15.24
CA ASN A 149 -18.50 0.76 -15.13
C ASN A 149 -17.29 0.47 -14.22
N ASN A 150 -16.18 1.18 -14.47
CA ASN A 150 -14.94 1.05 -13.71
C ASN A 150 -15.20 1.24 -12.19
N PRO A 151 -14.95 0.22 -11.33
CA PRO A 151 -15.32 0.28 -9.93
C PRO A 151 -14.56 1.40 -9.23
N LYS A 152 -15.30 2.26 -8.51
CA LYS A 152 -14.76 3.42 -7.79
C LYS A 152 -15.57 3.65 -6.51
N GLY A 153 -14.94 4.29 -5.53
CA GLY A 153 -15.60 4.65 -4.28
C GLY A 153 -15.86 3.44 -3.40
N ASP A 154 -16.98 3.45 -2.69
CA ASP A 154 -17.34 2.37 -1.78
C ASP A 154 -17.99 1.22 -2.55
N LEU A 155 -17.51 0.00 -2.30
CA LEU A 155 -17.91 -1.23 -2.98
C LEU A 155 -18.33 -2.27 -1.93
N PRO A 156 -19.64 -2.54 -1.80
CA PRO A 156 -20.14 -3.64 -0.97
C PRO A 156 -19.68 -4.99 -1.54
N MET A 157 -19.28 -5.91 -0.66
CA MET A 157 -18.92 -7.27 -1.05
C MET A 157 -19.29 -8.26 0.06
N ILE A 158 -19.30 -9.54 -0.28
CA ILE A 158 -19.41 -10.63 0.69
C ILE A 158 -18.10 -11.43 0.60
N LEU A 159 -17.40 -11.54 1.72
CA LEU A 159 -16.28 -12.46 1.87
C LEU A 159 -16.77 -13.69 2.62
N VAL A 160 -16.78 -14.83 1.96
CA VAL A 160 -17.06 -16.12 2.60
C VAL A 160 -15.75 -16.69 3.13
N ILE A 161 -15.71 -17.01 4.41
CA ILE A 161 -14.58 -17.62 5.09
C ILE A 161 -15.06 -18.92 5.72
N ASP A 162 -14.62 -20.07 5.19
CA ASP A 162 -15.02 -21.41 5.65
C ASP A 162 -16.55 -21.51 5.82
N ASP A 163 -17.25 -21.27 4.70
CA ASP A 163 -18.71 -21.28 4.57
C ASP A 163 -19.45 -20.19 5.38
N THR A 164 -18.74 -19.30 6.07
CA THR A 164 -19.34 -18.19 6.80
C THR A 164 -19.31 -16.91 5.96
N PRO A 165 -20.45 -16.39 5.48
CA PRO A 165 -20.50 -15.14 4.73
C PRO A 165 -20.38 -13.92 5.65
N ILE A 166 -19.44 -13.04 5.34
CA ILE A 166 -19.23 -11.76 6.03
C ILE A 166 -19.50 -10.63 5.04
N LYS A 167 -20.46 -9.76 5.37
CA LYS A 167 -20.76 -8.56 4.57
C LYS A 167 -19.72 -7.49 4.87
N LEU A 168 -19.12 -6.95 3.83
CA LEU A 168 -18.09 -5.93 3.92
C LEU A 168 -18.51 -4.68 3.18
N ILE A 169 -18.29 -3.53 3.81
CA ILE A 169 -18.22 -2.26 3.10
C ILE A 169 -16.73 -2.02 2.85
N THR A 170 -16.34 -1.89 1.59
CA THR A 170 -14.96 -1.64 1.22
C THR A 170 -14.84 -0.38 0.40
N ARG A 171 -13.62 0.12 0.24
CA ARG A 171 -13.32 1.23 -0.67
C ARG A 171 -12.32 0.81 -1.71
N VAL A 172 -12.61 1.08 -2.97
CA VAL A 172 -11.68 0.87 -4.08
C VAL A 172 -10.51 1.84 -3.92
N VAL A 173 -9.30 1.29 -3.74
CA VAL A 173 -8.07 2.06 -3.57
C VAL A 173 -7.24 2.15 -4.85
N ARG A 174 -7.37 1.16 -5.73
CA ARG A 174 -6.63 1.11 -7.00
C ARG A 174 -7.28 0.13 -7.96
N VAL A 175 -7.33 0.49 -9.24
CA VAL A 175 -7.63 -0.43 -10.34
C VAL A 175 -6.41 -0.49 -11.25
N VAL A 176 -6.00 -1.69 -11.65
CA VAL A 176 -4.94 -1.92 -12.64
C VAL A 176 -5.53 -2.78 -13.75
N GLU A 177 -5.61 -2.20 -14.95
CA GLU A 177 -6.11 -2.87 -16.14
C GLU A 177 -5.01 -3.71 -16.80
N LYS A 178 -5.39 -4.88 -17.31
CA LYS A 178 -4.58 -5.79 -18.11
C LYS A 178 -5.49 -6.40 -19.18
N ASP A 179 -4.98 -6.65 -20.39
CA ASP A 179 -5.68 -7.22 -21.55
C ASP A 179 -7.20 -7.47 -21.36
N ASP A 180 -7.57 -8.62 -20.78
CA ASP A 180 -8.98 -9.05 -20.63
C ASP A 180 -9.57 -8.90 -19.20
N TYR A 181 -8.80 -8.36 -18.25
CA TYR A 181 -9.21 -8.26 -16.85
C TYR A 181 -8.63 -7.05 -16.12
N ARG A 182 -9.28 -6.64 -15.04
CA ARG A 182 -8.76 -5.63 -14.10
C ARG A 182 -8.54 -6.22 -12.73
N HIS A 183 -7.41 -5.86 -12.13
CA HIS A 183 -7.17 -6.08 -10.71
C HIS A 183 -7.72 -4.92 -9.91
N VAL A 184 -8.74 -5.22 -9.10
CA VAL A 184 -9.39 -4.24 -8.22
C VAL A 184 -8.87 -4.45 -6.81
N ALA A 185 -8.19 -3.44 -6.28
CA ALA A 185 -7.71 -3.43 -4.91
C ALA A 185 -8.68 -2.62 -4.04
N CYS A 186 -9.14 -3.23 -2.96
CA CYS A 186 -10.05 -2.62 -2.00
C CYS A 186 -9.46 -2.65 -0.59
N SER A 187 -9.69 -1.59 0.19
CA SER A 187 -9.46 -1.56 1.63
C SER A 187 -10.76 -1.87 2.37
N PHE A 188 -10.69 -2.68 3.43
CA PHE A 188 -11.84 -2.90 4.31
C PHE A 188 -12.12 -1.64 5.13
N SER A 189 -13.40 -1.26 5.25
CA SER A 189 -13.82 -0.12 6.05
C SER A 189 -14.22 -0.59 7.44
N GLY A 190 -13.64 0.02 8.48
CA GLY A 190 -14.02 -0.20 9.88
C GLY A 190 -13.24 -1.29 10.62
N GLU A 191 -13.45 -1.34 11.94
CA GLU A 191 -12.83 -2.30 12.86
C GLU A 191 -13.80 -3.45 13.17
N ASP A 192 -14.22 -4.19 12.14
CA ASP A 192 -15.06 -5.37 12.34
C ASP A 192 -14.25 -6.48 13.03
N LYS A 193 -14.47 -6.65 14.33
CA LYS A 193 -13.76 -7.65 15.16
C LYS A 193 -14.03 -9.08 14.71
N GLU A 194 -15.20 -9.38 14.17
CA GLU A 194 -15.51 -10.72 13.66
C GLU A 194 -14.69 -11.02 12.41
N LEU A 195 -14.66 -10.08 11.47
CA LEU A 195 -13.80 -10.17 10.29
C LEU A 195 -12.33 -10.35 10.69
N GLN A 196 -11.81 -9.48 11.56
CA GLN A 196 -10.40 -9.51 11.98
C GLN A 196 -10.03 -10.86 12.60
N ASN A 197 -10.88 -11.40 13.48
CA ASN A 197 -10.62 -12.68 14.14
C ASN A 197 -10.66 -13.86 13.17
N ARG A 198 -11.68 -13.93 12.30
CA ARG A 198 -11.84 -15.04 11.35
C ARG A 198 -10.78 -14.99 10.25
N LEU A 199 -10.64 -13.83 9.61
CA LEU A 199 -9.68 -13.65 8.53
C LEU A 199 -8.24 -13.74 9.05
N GLY A 200 -7.94 -13.26 10.25
CA GLY A 200 -6.62 -13.36 10.86
C GLY A 200 -6.19 -14.82 11.05
N LYS A 201 -7.07 -15.66 11.62
CA LYS A 201 -6.84 -17.11 11.71
C LYS A 201 -6.65 -17.72 10.33
N LYS A 202 -7.53 -17.35 9.39
CA LYS A 202 -7.50 -17.93 8.04
C LYS A 202 -6.23 -17.60 7.27
N ILE A 203 -5.73 -16.37 7.38
CA ILE A 203 -4.47 -15.93 6.78
C ILE A 203 -3.31 -16.78 7.31
N LEU A 204 -3.25 -17.02 8.63
CA LEU A 204 -2.21 -17.86 9.23
C LEU A 204 -2.29 -19.32 8.74
N ASP A 205 -3.49 -19.87 8.60
CA ASP A 205 -3.67 -21.23 8.11
C ASP A 205 -3.23 -21.37 6.64
N ILE A 206 -3.57 -20.40 5.80
CA ILE A 206 -3.11 -20.34 4.40
C ILE A 206 -1.58 -20.23 4.34
N GLU A 207 -0.97 -19.37 5.15
CA GLU A 207 0.48 -19.23 5.22
C GLU A 207 1.17 -20.55 5.61
N ARG A 208 0.68 -21.22 6.67
CA ARG A 208 1.22 -22.52 7.11
C ARG A 208 1.11 -23.58 6.03
N GLN A 209 -0.03 -23.65 5.35
CA GLN A 209 -0.21 -24.59 4.24
C GLN A 209 0.79 -24.31 3.11
N GLN A 210 1.02 -23.04 2.76
CA GLN A 210 1.99 -22.66 1.74
C GLN A 210 3.43 -23.00 2.11
N LEU A 211 3.81 -22.78 3.38
CA LEU A 211 5.11 -23.19 3.90
C LEU A 211 5.29 -24.72 3.82
N SER A 212 4.28 -25.50 4.21
CA SER A 212 4.34 -26.97 4.12
C SER A 212 4.47 -27.49 2.69
N LEU A 213 3.99 -26.73 1.71
CA LEU A 213 4.05 -27.07 0.28
C LEU A 213 5.29 -26.49 -0.42
N GLY A 214 6.17 -25.76 0.29
CA GLY A 214 7.36 -25.13 -0.28
C GLY A 214 7.06 -24.01 -1.29
N ARG A 215 5.92 -23.33 -1.14
CA ARG A 215 5.42 -22.31 -2.10
C ARG A 215 5.68 -20.86 -1.67
N LEU A 216 6.36 -20.66 -0.54
CA LEU A 216 6.78 -19.37 0.02
C LEU A 216 8.31 -19.25 0.00
#